data_AF-A0A662HXI3-F1
#
_entry.id   AF-A0A662HXI3-F1
#
_cell.length_a   1.000
_cell.length_b   1.000
_cell.length_c   1.000
_cell.angle_alpha   90.00
_cell.angle_beta   90.00
_cell.angle_gamma   90.00
#
_symmetry.space_group_name_H-M   'P 1'
#
loop_
_entity.id
_entity.type
_entity.pdbx_description
1 polymer ?
#
loop_
_entity_poly.entity_id
_entity_poly.type
_entity_poly.pdbx_seq_one_letter_code
_entity_poly.pdbx_strand_id
1 'polypeptide(L)'
;FSVCPTGWRSDPSQSIEIARLAVQTRIFPLYEYEDGKYKINILVKKPKPIEDYFKLQGRFRHLLEPENKWLLEEIKKDIEENWQRLLKLAEIST
;
A
#
# COMPACT_ATOMS: atom_id res chain seq x y z
N PHE A 1 9.04 3.17 5.90
CA PHE A 1 7.78 2.70 6.51
C PHE A 1 8.11 2.09 7.86
N SER A 2 7.48 2.53 8.96
CA SER A 2 7.64 1.94 10.28
C SER A 2 6.26 1.82 10.91
N VAL A 3 5.88 0.61 11.34
CA VAL A 3 4.61 0.38 12.01
C VAL A 3 4.62 1.05 13.38
N CYS A 4 3.53 1.75 13.72
CA CYS A 4 3.35 2.39 15.02
C CYS A 4 2.10 1.79 15.68
N PRO A 5 2.23 0.70 16.46
CA PRO A 5 1.07 0.01 17.02
C PRO A 5 0.14 0.92 17.83
N THR A 6 0.71 1.77 18.69
CA THR A 6 -0.05 2.73 19.51
C THR A 6 -0.82 3.73 18.64
N GLY A 7 -0.15 4.37 17.68
CA GLY A 7 -0.77 5.38 16.83
C GLY A 7 -1.77 4.80 15.82
N TRP A 8 -1.52 3.58 15.35
CA TRP A 8 -2.35 2.93 14.33
C TRP A 8 -3.45 2.08 14.94
N ARG A 9 -3.43 1.90 16.27
CA ARG A 9 -4.33 1.03 17.02
C ARG A 9 -4.32 -0.38 16.43
N SER A 10 -3.13 -0.96 16.33
CA SER A 10 -2.90 -2.32 15.83
C SER A 10 -2.22 -3.18 16.89
N ASP A 11 -2.35 -4.51 16.77
CA ASP A 11 -1.63 -5.45 17.64
C ASP A 11 -0.10 -5.34 17.38
N PRO A 12 0.74 -5.10 18.41
CA PRO A 12 2.19 -5.07 18.24
C PRO A 12 2.77 -6.34 17.60
N SER A 13 2.19 -7.52 17.85
CA SER A 13 2.62 -8.79 17.28
C SER A 13 2.43 -8.87 15.76
N GLN A 14 1.50 -8.09 15.21
CA GLN A 14 1.21 -8.04 13.77
C GLN A 14 2.08 -7.04 13.01
N SER A 15 3.04 -6.37 13.65
CA SER A 15 3.84 -5.31 13.02
C SER A 15 4.53 -5.77 11.73
N ILE A 16 5.09 -6.98 11.70
CA ILE A 16 5.75 -7.51 10.50
C ILE A 16 4.74 -7.84 9.40
N GLU A 17 3.57 -8.36 9.76
CA GLU A 17 2.49 -8.64 8.81
C GLU A 17 1.99 -7.35 8.16
N ILE A 18 1.72 -6.31 8.96
CA ILE A 18 1.29 -5.00 8.49
C ILE A 18 2.33 -4.39 7.53
N ALA A 19 3.63 -4.51 7.85
CA ALA A 19 4.70 -4.03 6.97
C ALA A 19 4.77 -4.79 5.64
N ARG A 20 4.57 -6.11 5.65
CA ARG A 20 4.49 -6.90 4.42
C ARG A 20 3.27 -6.53 3.60
N LEU A 21 2.11 -6.37 4.24
CA LEU A 21 0.87 -5.97 3.57
C LEU A 21 0.99 -4.60 2.92
N ALA A 22 1.66 -3.63 3.56
CA ALA A 22 1.88 -2.31 2.95
C ALA A 22 2.58 -2.39 1.58
N VAL A 23 3.53 -3.31 1.43
CA VAL A 23 4.19 -3.57 0.14
C VAL A 23 3.28 -4.38 -0.78
N GLN A 24 2.69 -5.47 -0.29
CA GLN A 24 1.86 -6.39 -1.08
C GLN A 24 0.57 -5.78 -1.61
N THR A 25 0.03 -4.74 -0.99
CA THR A 25 -1.13 -3.98 -1.48
C THR A 25 -0.73 -2.78 -2.33
N ARG A 26 0.57 -2.57 -2.58
CA ARG A 26 1.17 -1.43 -3.32
C ARG A 26 0.95 -0.05 -2.68
N ILE A 27 0.36 0.06 -1.49
CA ILE A 27 0.21 1.36 -0.80
C ILE A 27 1.58 1.94 -0.40
N PHE A 28 2.57 1.09 -0.19
CA PHE A 28 3.96 1.50 0.06
C PHE A 28 4.90 0.71 -0.87
N PRO A 29 5.03 1.11 -2.15
CA PRO A 29 5.90 0.43 -3.09
C PRO A 29 7.37 0.62 -2.70
N LEU A 30 8.18 -0.42 -2.88
CA LEU A 30 9.62 -0.37 -2.62
C LEU A 30 10.37 -0.19 -3.94
N TYR A 31 11.05 0.94 -4.07
CA TYR A 31 11.88 1.28 -5.22
C TYR A 31 13.08 2.12 -4.79
N GLU A 32 14.12 2.08 -5.61
CA GLU A 32 15.31 2.92 -5.53
C GLU A 32 15.25 3.96 -6.65
N TYR A 33 15.88 5.11 -6.40
CA TYR A 33 16.14 6.12 -7.40
C TYR A 33 17.63 6.48 -7.35
N GLU A 34 18.34 6.16 -8.42
CA GLU A 34 19.80 6.31 -8.51
C GLU A 34 20.13 6.81 -9.92
N ASP A 35 20.97 7.85 -10.02
CA ASP A 35 21.42 8.45 -11.29
C ASP A 35 20.31 8.72 -12.32
N GLY A 36 19.18 9.26 -11.86
CA GLY A 36 18.06 9.58 -12.74
C GLY A 36 17.13 8.41 -13.05
N LYS A 37 17.43 7.19 -12.59
CA LYS A 37 16.71 5.96 -12.94
C LYS A 37 15.95 5.40 -11.75
N TYR A 38 14.71 4.98 -12.00
CA TYR A 38 13.89 4.28 -11.02
C TYR A 38 14.09 2.77 -11.17
N LYS A 39 14.25 2.07 -10.04
CA LYS A 39 14.30 0.61 -9.97
C LYS A 39 13.32 0.12 -8.92
N ILE A 40 12.25 -0.56 -9.34
CA ILE A 40 11.32 -1.17 -8.40
C ILE A 40 11.98 -2.41 -7.79
N ASN A 41 12.21 -2.40 -6.47
CA ASN A 41 12.87 -3.51 -5.77
C ASN A 41 11.94 -4.73 -5.64
N ILE A 42 10.65 -4.48 -5.40
CA ILE A 42 9.65 -5.54 -5.24
C ILE A 42 8.53 -5.31 -6.25
N LEU A 43 8.58 -6.05 -7.36
CA LEU A 43 7.57 -5.98 -8.41
C LEU A 43 6.32 -6.80 -8.03
N VAL A 44 5.36 -6.15 -7.39
CA VAL A 44 4.08 -6.78 -7.00
C VAL A 44 3.15 -6.87 -8.21
N LYS A 45 3.20 -7.97 -8.96
CA LYS A 45 2.34 -8.16 -10.16
C LYS A 45 0.86 -8.35 -9.83
N LYS A 46 0.55 -9.05 -8.74
CA LYS A 46 -0.80 -9.31 -8.25
C LYS A 46 -0.94 -8.73 -6.84
N PRO A 47 -1.52 -7.53 -6.67
CA PRO A 47 -1.62 -6.92 -5.36
C PRO A 47 -2.65 -7.66 -4.51
N LYS A 48 -2.43 -7.65 -3.19
CA LYS A 48 -3.49 -8.01 -2.25
C LYS A 48 -4.54 -6.90 -2.17
N PRO A 49 -5.78 -7.19 -1.79
CA PRO A 49 -6.78 -6.18 -1.48
C PRO A 49 -6.27 -5.20 -0.42
N ILE A 50 -6.49 -3.90 -0.61
CA ILE A 50 -6.04 -2.89 0.36
C ILE A 50 -6.77 -3.02 1.71
N GLU A 51 -7.97 -3.60 1.68
CA GLU A 51 -8.77 -3.90 2.85
C GLU A 51 -8.06 -4.86 3.81
N ASP A 52 -7.25 -5.79 3.32
CA ASP A 52 -6.46 -6.70 4.16
C ASP A 52 -5.45 -5.92 5.01
N TYR A 53 -4.86 -4.86 4.46
CA TYR A 53 -4.01 -3.93 5.20
C TYR A 53 -4.82 -3.07 6.17
N PHE A 54 -5.96 -2.51 5.74
CA PHE A 54 -6.78 -1.61 6.58
C PHE A 54 -7.43 -2.30 7.77
N LYS A 55 -7.88 -3.55 7.64
CA LYS A 55 -8.55 -4.30 8.72
C LYS A 55 -7.70 -4.48 9.97
N LEU A 56 -6.37 -4.48 9.83
CA LEU A 56 -5.44 -4.65 10.96
C LEU A 56 -5.15 -3.36 11.73
N GLN A 57 -5.70 -2.21 11.31
CA GLN A 57 -5.33 -0.89 11.83
C GLN A 57 -6.59 -0.10 12.20
N GLY A 58 -6.79 0.15 13.50
CA GLY A 58 -7.96 0.91 13.96
C GLY A 58 -8.07 2.32 13.40
N ARG A 59 -6.97 2.95 12.96
CA ARG A 59 -7.01 4.27 12.28
C ARG A 59 -7.79 4.27 10.96
N PHE A 60 -7.98 3.11 10.32
CA PHE A 60 -8.67 2.98 9.04
C PHE A 60 -10.07 2.37 9.15
N ARG A 61 -10.54 2.08 10.37
CA ARG A 61 -11.84 1.42 10.59
C ARG A 61 -12.98 2.10 9.83
N HIS A 62 -13.07 3.43 9.88
CA HIS A 62 -14.11 4.20 9.21
C HIS A 62 -14.12 4.02 7.68
N LEU A 63 -12.97 3.76 7.06
CA LEU A 63 -12.86 3.57 5.61
C LEU A 63 -13.52 2.27 5.11
N LEU A 64 -13.77 1.32 6.03
CA LEU A 64 -14.38 0.03 5.70
C LEU A 64 -15.89 0.01 5.92
N GLU A 65 -16.46 1.10 6.43
CA GLU A 65 -17.91 1.22 6.62
C GLU A 65 -18.63 1.43 5.27
N PRO A 66 -19.84 0.88 5.05
CA PRO A 66 -20.55 0.95 3.77
C PRO A 66 -20.73 2.36 3.20
N GLU A 67 -20.97 3.34 4.06
CA GLU A 67 -21.11 4.77 3.71
C GLU A 67 -19.85 5.38 3.10
N ASN A 68 -18.68 4.81 3.38
CA ASN A 68 -17.38 5.26 2.87
C ASN A 68 -16.87 4.40 1.70
N LYS A 69 -17.71 3.54 1.12
CA LYS A 69 -17.34 2.71 -0.03
C LYS A 69 -16.77 3.53 -1.19
N TRP A 70 -17.34 4.72 -1.46
CA TRP A 70 -16.85 5.61 -2.51
C TRP A 70 -15.39 6.05 -2.27
N LEU A 71 -15.06 6.37 -1.02
CA LEU A 71 -13.71 6.78 -0.62
C LEU A 71 -12.72 5.61 -0.70
N LEU A 72 -13.15 4.41 -0.33
CA LEU A 72 -12.33 3.21 -0.47
C LEU A 72 -11.98 2.94 -1.96
N GLU A 73 -12.94 3.14 -2.86
CA GLU A 73 -12.69 2.99 -4.30
C GLU A 73 -11.78 4.10 -4.86
N GLU A 74 -11.90 5.33 -4.36
CA GLU A 74 -10.97 6.42 -4.70
C GLU A 74 -9.54 6.09 -4.26
N ILE A 75 -9.35 5.59 -3.03
CA ILE A 75 -8.04 5.16 -2.54
C ILE A 75 -7.45 4.03 -3.40
N LYS A 76 -8.25 3.05 -3.79
CA LYS A 76 -7.80 1.96 -4.67
C LYS A 76 -7.33 2.49 -6.03
N LYS A 77 -8.08 3.45 -6.58
CA LYS A 77 -7.73 4.10 -7.84
C LYS A 77 -6.39 4.85 -7.71
N ASP A 78 -6.21 5.64 -6.65
CA ASP A 78 -4.96 6.39 -6.40
C ASP A 78 -3.75 5.46 -6.23
N ILE A 79 -3.92 4.33 -5.55
CA ILE A 79 -2.86 3.32 -5.41
C ILE A 79 -2.47 2.76 -6.78
N GLU A 80 -3.45 2.43 -7.62
CA GLU A 80 -3.18 1.91 -8.96
C GLU A 80 -2.56 2.95 -9.88
N GLU A 81 -3.04 4.19 -9.87
CA GLU A 81 -2.46 5.30 -10.64
C GLU A 81 -0.99 5.56 -10.25
N ASN A 82 -0.69 5.56 -8.94
CA ASN A 82 0.67 5.68 -8.45
C ASN A 82 1.55 4.50 -8.87
N TRP A 83 1.01 3.28 -8.85
CA TRP A 83 1.74 2.10 -9.31
C TRP A 83 2.06 2.17 -10.80
N GLN A 84 1.07 2.54 -11.63
CA GLN A 84 1.27 2.70 -13.08
C GLN A 84 2.27 3.83 -13.40
N ARG A 85 2.22 4.95 -12.65
CA ARG A 85 3.23 6.01 -12.76
C ARG A 85 4.63 5.48 -12.44
N LEU A 86 4.77 4.69 -11.38
CA LEU A 86 6.06 4.12 -10.99
C LEU A 86 6.58 3.11 -12.03
N LEU A 87 5.72 2.27 -12.60
CA LEU A 87 6.09 1.36 -13.70
C LEU A 87 6.63 2.12 -14.91
N LYS A 88 5.96 3.20 -15.31
CA LYS A 88 6.42 4.08 -16.41
C LYS A 88 7.79 4.70 -16.11
N LEU A 89 7.98 5.21 -14.89
CA LEU A 89 9.26 5.80 -14.47
C LEU A 89 10.40 4.78 -14.41
N ALA A 90 10.07 3.52 -14.09
CA ALA A 90 11.01 2.41 -14.08
C ALA A 90 11.16 1.73 -15.46
N GLU A 91 10.52 2.27 -16.51
CA GLU A 91 10.53 1.74 -17.88
C GLU A 91 10.08 0.26 -17.96
N ILE A 92 9.21 -0.17 -17.04
CA ILE A 92 8.67 -1.53 -17.01
C ILE A 92 7.36 -1.56 -17.81
N SER A 93 7.34 -2.36 -18.88
CA SER A 93 6.11 -2.63 -19.63
C SER A 93 5.20 -3.59 -18.84
N THR A 94 3.92 -3.22 -18.73
CA THR A 94 2.86 -3.98 -18.06
C THR A 94 2.35 -5.14 -18.93
#